data_AF-A0A1L7JP54-F1
#
_entry.id   AF-A0A1L7JP54-F1
#
_cell.length_a   1.000
_cell.length_b   1.000
_cell.length_c   1.000
_cell.angle_alpha   90.00
_cell.angle_beta   90.00
_cell.angle_gamma   90.00
#
_symmetry.space_group_name_H-M   'P 1'
#
loop_
_entity.id
_entity.type
_entity.pdbx_description
1 polymer ?
#
loop_
_entity_poly.entity_id
_entity_poly.type
_entity_poly.pdbx_seq_one_letter_code
_entity_poly.pdbx_strand_id
1 'polypeptide(L)'
;MYNQGKNSLNISRRKGKWKDDRSRFFELIQTKQIKLTDKQKKAVTTSEGVVLVISVPGSGKTLSSIIRIGYLILVKNVNPNLISCISFSKAAALEMKNRFNTIFGDSIKYSPHFSTIHSLCYLISRTYFKMNNIKYKMIENYKDPINKKIIISKIYFEHNKEQISEDELELYSNKISLCKNNFIYPQQVMEKSKTKIELFDLPTDFIDIYSNYYKTQKHIII
;
A
#
# COMPACT_ATOMS: atom_id res chain seq x y z
N MET A 1 18.08 56.65 -8.04
CA MET A 1 18.12 55.66 -6.94
C MET A 1 16.67 55.29 -6.68
N TYR A 2 16.09 54.23 -7.22
CA TYR A 2 16.34 52.82 -6.94
C TYR A 2 15.80 52.00 -8.12
N ASN A 3 16.64 51.12 -8.68
CA ASN A 3 16.27 50.16 -9.71
C ASN A 3 16.48 48.77 -9.08
N GLN A 4 15.41 48.09 -8.67
CA GLN A 4 15.48 46.69 -8.26
C GLN A 4 14.87 45.83 -9.37
N GLY A 5 15.76 45.26 -10.18
CA GLY A 5 15.45 44.29 -11.20
C GLY A 5 14.88 43.02 -10.59
N LYS A 6 13.65 42.69 -11.00
CA LYS A 6 13.08 41.35 -10.86
C LYS A 6 13.92 40.38 -11.69
N ASN A 7 14.73 39.55 -11.04
CA ASN A 7 15.31 38.36 -11.67
C ASN A 7 14.25 37.27 -11.75
N SER A 8 13.38 37.37 -12.76
CA SER A 8 12.57 36.25 -13.23
C SER A 8 13.47 35.27 -13.98
N LEU A 9 13.80 34.15 -13.34
CA LEU A 9 14.40 33.00 -14.01
C LEU A 9 13.40 32.45 -15.04
N ASN A 10 13.54 32.93 -16.27
CA ASN A 10 12.83 32.45 -17.45
C ASN A 10 13.25 31.01 -17.76
N ILE A 11 12.58 30.03 -17.16
CA ILE A 11 12.72 28.63 -17.55
C ILE A 11 11.93 28.44 -18.85
N SER A 12 12.60 28.77 -19.95
CA SER A 12 12.08 28.59 -21.30
C SER A 12 11.64 27.13 -21.53
N ARG A 13 10.40 26.98 -22.04
CA ARG A 13 9.85 25.72 -22.57
C ARG A 13 10.66 25.27 -23.78
N ARG A 14 11.78 24.57 -23.57
CA ARG A 14 12.49 23.87 -24.65
C ARG A 14 12.02 22.41 -24.69
N LYS A 15 11.21 22.10 -25.71
CA LYS A 15 10.99 20.74 -26.19
C LYS A 15 12.31 20.23 -26.78
N GLY A 16 13.10 19.53 -25.99
CA GLY A 16 14.34 18.90 -26.45
C GLY A 16 14.72 17.76 -25.50
N LYS A 17 15.03 16.58 -26.06
CA LYS A 17 15.57 15.45 -25.30
C LYS A 17 16.79 15.91 -24.52
N TRP A 18 16.75 15.73 -23.21
CA TRP A 18 17.74 16.21 -22.27
C TRP A 18 19.03 15.40 -22.44
N LYS A 19 20.17 16.08 -22.61
CA LYS A 19 21.48 15.44 -22.81
C LYS A 19 22.27 15.21 -21.51
N ASP A 20 21.86 15.81 -20.38
CA ASP A 20 22.38 15.49 -19.05
C ASP A 20 21.29 15.62 -17.96
N ASP A 21 20.45 14.60 -17.87
CA ASP A 21 19.32 14.55 -16.94
C ASP A 21 19.75 14.48 -15.46
N ARG A 22 20.95 13.94 -15.17
CA ARG A 22 21.36 13.66 -13.79
C ARG A 22 21.83 14.92 -13.07
N SER A 23 22.67 15.74 -13.70
CA SER A 23 23.20 16.95 -13.06
C SER A 23 22.07 17.93 -12.74
N ARG A 24 21.16 18.15 -13.70
CA ARG A 24 20.00 19.03 -13.53
C ARG A 24 19.00 18.50 -12.49
N PHE A 25 18.85 17.18 -12.37
CA PHE A 25 18.05 16.61 -11.30
C PHE A 25 18.61 16.97 -9.92
N PHE A 26 19.92 16.83 -9.70
CA PHE A 26 20.50 17.18 -8.40
C PHE A 26 20.53 18.69 -8.13
N GLU A 27 20.63 19.52 -9.17
CA GLU A 27 20.42 20.97 -9.04
C GLU A 27 18.99 21.29 -8.56
N LEU A 28 17.96 20.66 -9.15
CA LEU A 28 16.59 20.78 -8.69
C LEU A 28 16.46 20.39 -7.20
N ILE A 29 17.07 19.27 -6.78
CA ILE A 29 17.04 18.84 -5.38
C ILE A 29 17.71 19.87 -4.46
N GLN A 30 18.83 20.48 -4.87
CA GLN A 30 19.50 21.53 -4.11
C GLN A 30 18.66 22.80 -4.00
N THR A 31 17.95 23.21 -5.06
CA THR A 31 17.05 24.39 -5.02
C THR A 31 15.90 24.22 -4.04
N LYS A 32 15.49 22.97 -3.77
CA LYS A 32 14.52 22.61 -2.74
C LYS A 32 15.14 22.46 -1.34
N GLN A 33 16.40 22.88 -1.15
CA GLN A 33 17.19 22.82 0.09
C GLN A 33 17.35 21.40 0.67
N ILE A 34 17.34 20.39 -0.19
CA ILE A 34 17.50 19.00 0.23
C ILE A 34 18.95 18.57 0.03
N LYS A 35 19.60 18.12 1.12
CA LYS A 35 20.96 17.54 1.09
C LYS A 35 20.88 16.02 1.24
N LEU A 36 21.51 15.30 0.32
CA LEU A 36 21.60 13.84 0.34
C LEU A 36 23.02 13.39 0.69
N THR A 37 23.11 12.39 1.55
CA THR A 37 24.37 11.65 1.77
C THR A 37 24.71 10.81 0.54
N ASP A 38 25.96 10.38 0.41
CA ASP A 38 26.35 9.56 -0.75
C ASP A 38 25.65 8.19 -0.77
N LYS A 39 25.32 7.64 0.41
CA LYS A 39 24.49 6.43 0.52
C LYS A 39 23.06 6.67 0.01
N GLN A 40 22.45 7.80 0.35
CA GLN A 40 21.12 8.17 -0.15
C GLN A 40 21.14 8.45 -1.65
N LYS A 41 22.16 9.17 -2.17
CA LYS A 41 22.33 9.39 -3.61
C LYS A 41 22.47 8.06 -4.37
N LYS A 42 23.24 7.11 -3.83
CA LYS A 42 23.35 5.75 -4.39
C LYS A 42 21.97 5.07 -4.41
N ALA A 43 21.23 5.08 -3.30
CA ALA A 43 19.87 4.52 -3.24
C ALA A 43 18.88 5.20 -4.21
N VAL A 44 19.02 6.50 -4.46
CA VAL A 44 18.21 7.25 -5.43
C VAL A 44 18.55 6.88 -6.87
N THR A 45 19.84 6.73 -7.18
CA THR A 45 20.33 6.61 -8.57
C THR A 45 20.37 5.18 -9.11
N THR A 46 20.39 4.16 -8.26
CA THR A 46 20.33 2.74 -8.65
C THR A 46 18.97 2.38 -9.24
N SER A 47 18.73 2.62 -10.52
CA SER A 47 17.40 2.48 -11.13
C SER A 47 16.99 1.04 -11.50
N GLU A 48 17.95 0.12 -11.59
CA GLU A 48 17.73 -1.24 -12.05
C GLU A 48 17.85 -2.25 -10.91
N GLY A 49 17.09 -3.34 -11.03
CA GLY A 49 17.06 -4.42 -10.03
C GLY A 49 16.34 -4.06 -8.73
N VAL A 50 16.40 -4.99 -7.77
CA VAL A 50 15.82 -4.83 -6.44
C VAL A 50 16.79 -4.04 -5.56
N VAL A 51 16.29 -2.99 -4.91
CA VAL A 51 17.08 -2.17 -3.98
C VAL A 51 16.47 -2.27 -2.57
N LEU A 52 17.23 -2.85 -1.65
CA LEU A 52 16.89 -2.90 -0.23
C LEU A 52 17.62 -1.77 0.52
N VAL A 53 16.86 -0.89 1.18
CA VAL A 53 17.40 0.20 2.00
C VAL A 53 17.11 -0.08 3.47
N ILE A 54 18.15 -0.38 4.23
CA ILE A 54 18.08 -0.59 5.69
C ILE A 54 18.54 0.69 6.38
N SER A 55 17.75 1.18 7.33
CA SER A 55 17.99 2.49 7.92
C SER A 55 17.39 2.61 9.32
N VAL A 56 18.06 3.33 10.21
CA VAL A 56 17.53 3.67 11.54
C VAL A 56 16.42 4.74 11.46
N PRO A 57 15.54 4.88 12.47
CA PRO A 57 14.61 5.99 12.56
C PRO A 57 15.30 7.36 12.38
N GLY A 58 14.62 8.32 11.75
CA GLY A 58 15.15 9.68 11.52
C GLY A 58 16.16 9.83 10.38
N SER A 59 16.69 8.74 9.81
CA SER A 59 17.72 8.75 8.74
C SER A 59 17.29 9.25 7.35
N GLY A 60 16.04 9.69 7.18
CA GLY A 60 15.53 10.20 5.90
C GLY A 60 15.15 9.13 4.87
N LYS A 61 14.82 7.91 5.29
CA LYS A 61 14.36 6.82 4.38
C LYS A 61 13.22 7.24 3.45
N THR A 62 12.21 7.92 4.02
CA THR A 62 11.01 8.33 3.29
C THR A 62 11.35 9.39 2.24
N LEU A 63 12.22 10.34 2.59
CA LEU A 63 12.71 11.37 1.67
C LEU A 63 13.50 10.74 0.52
N SER A 64 14.37 9.77 0.83
CA SER A 64 15.15 9.05 -0.17
C SER A 64 14.25 8.30 -1.17
N SER A 65 13.18 7.65 -0.71
CA SER A 65 12.20 7.01 -1.58
C SER A 65 11.46 8.00 -2.47
N ILE A 66 11.04 9.16 -1.93
CA ILE A 66 10.36 10.20 -2.70
C ILE A 66 11.27 10.76 -3.80
N ILE A 67 12.53 11.03 -3.48
CA ILE A 67 13.50 11.54 -4.45
C ILE A 67 13.82 10.49 -5.50
N ARG A 68 13.92 9.21 -5.11
CA ARG A 68 14.07 8.10 -6.05
C ARG A 68 12.92 8.06 -7.06
N ILE A 69 11.68 8.25 -6.62
CA ILE A 69 10.52 8.32 -7.52
C ILE A 69 10.70 9.46 -8.53
N GLY A 70 11.09 10.66 -8.06
CA GLY A 70 11.38 11.79 -8.96
C GLY A 70 12.51 11.50 -9.95
N TYR A 71 13.58 10.82 -9.50
CA TYR A 71 14.70 10.42 -10.36
C TYR A 71 14.26 9.43 -11.44
N LEU A 72 13.43 8.44 -11.10
CA LEU A 72 12.89 7.49 -12.07
C LEU A 72 12.08 8.20 -13.17
N ILE A 73 11.30 9.21 -12.79
CA ILE A 73 10.45 9.94 -13.74
C ILE A 73 11.27 10.89 -14.60
N LEU A 74 12.07 11.77 -13.97
CA LEU A 74 12.75 12.87 -14.66
C LEU A 74 14.02 12.43 -15.38
N VAL A 75 14.76 11.46 -14.82
CA VAL A 75 16.06 11.03 -15.36
C VAL A 75 15.95 9.73 -16.14
N LYS A 76 15.14 8.79 -15.65
CA LYS A 76 14.94 7.49 -16.32
C LYS A 76 13.72 7.47 -17.24
N ASN A 77 13.01 8.60 -17.38
CA ASN A 77 11.86 8.74 -18.26
C ASN A 77 10.77 7.67 -18.00
N VAL A 78 10.66 7.18 -16.76
CA VAL A 78 9.63 6.21 -16.37
C VAL A 78 8.30 6.94 -16.30
N ASN A 79 7.29 6.39 -16.98
CA ASN A 79 5.92 6.91 -16.90
C ASN A 79 5.43 6.85 -15.43
N PRO A 80 4.98 7.97 -14.82
CA PRO A 80 4.49 7.99 -13.44
C PRO A 80 3.40 6.95 -13.14
N ASN A 81 2.58 6.59 -14.13
CA ASN A 81 1.52 5.58 -13.99
C ASN A 81 2.06 4.15 -13.79
N LEU A 82 3.34 3.91 -14.09
CA LEU A 82 4.03 2.64 -13.86
C LEU A 82 4.72 2.57 -12.49
N ILE A 83 4.61 3.63 -11.68
CA ILE A 83 5.21 3.70 -10.35
C ILE A 83 4.11 3.64 -9.29
N SER A 84 4.21 2.65 -8.40
CA SER A 84 3.35 2.50 -7.23
C SER A 84 4.16 2.60 -5.95
N CYS A 85 3.74 3.46 -5.04
CA CYS A 85 4.33 3.68 -3.73
C CYS A 85 3.34 3.20 -2.66
N ILE A 86 3.75 2.14 -1.94
CA ILE A 86 2.87 1.44 -0.99
C ILE A 86 3.35 1.71 0.43
N SER A 87 2.41 2.09 1.31
CA SER A 87 2.64 2.32 2.74
C SER A 87 1.68 1.49 3.61
N PHE A 88 1.97 1.34 4.90
CA PHE A 88 1.10 0.60 5.82
C PHE A 88 -0.18 1.36 6.18
N SER A 89 -0.15 2.70 6.24
CA SER A 89 -1.29 3.52 6.63
C SER A 89 -1.67 4.54 5.56
N LYS A 90 -2.95 4.93 5.54
CA LYS A 90 -3.46 5.99 4.66
C LYS A 90 -2.76 7.32 4.94
N ALA A 91 -2.50 7.63 6.21
CA ALA A 91 -1.80 8.84 6.62
C ALA A 91 -0.38 8.88 6.04
N ALA A 92 0.39 7.79 6.13
CA ALA A 92 1.74 7.71 5.56
C ALA A 92 1.73 7.80 4.03
N ALA A 93 0.79 7.14 3.36
CA ALA A 93 0.64 7.26 1.90
C ALA A 93 0.32 8.70 1.47
N LEU A 94 -0.58 9.38 2.19
CA LEU A 94 -0.94 10.78 1.92
C LEU A 94 0.22 11.73 2.21
N GLU A 95 0.94 11.55 3.30
CA GLU A 95 2.14 12.32 3.64
C GLU A 95 3.20 12.20 2.53
N MET A 96 3.46 10.97 2.06
CA MET A 96 4.42 10.73 0.97
C MET A 96 3.97 11.39 -0.34
N LYS A 97 2.69 11.30 -0.68
CA LYS A 97 2.11 11.97 -1.85
C LYS A 97 2.26 13.48 -1.77
N ASN A 98 1.93 14.07 -0.62
CA ASN A 98 2.02 15.51 -0.41
C ASN A 98 3.47 15.99 -0.54
N ARG A 99 4.41 15.30 0.13
CA ARG A 99 5.84 15.62 0.01
C ARG A 99 6.36 15.47 -1.42
N PHE A 100 5.95 14.43 -2.14
CA PHE A 100 6.29 14.27 -3.55
C PHE A 100 5.81 15.46 -4.38
N ASN A 101 4.55 15.87 -4.21
CA ASN A 101 3.99 17.02 -4.94
C ASN A 101 4.65 18.34 -4.55
N THR A 102 5.03 18.53 -3.28
CA THR A 102 5.78 19.72 -2.84
C THR A 102 7.16 19.81 -3.52
N ILE A 103 7.85 18.69 -3.68
CA ILE A 103 9.19 18.67 -4.27
C ILE A 103 9.12 18.74 -5.81
N PHE A 104 8.21 17.99 -6.42
CA PHE A 104 8.22 17.74 -7.87
C PHE A 104 6.99 18.24 -8.63
N GLY A 105 5.98 18.84 -7.97
CA GLY A 105 4.73 19.24 -8.61
C GLY A 105 4.89 20.22 -9.78
N ASP A 106 5.91 21.07 -9.74
CA ASP A 106 6.23 22.01 -10.83
C ASP A 106 6.86 21.31 -12.04
N SER A 107 7.50 20.15 -11.82
CA SER A 107 8.28 19.40 -12.84
C SER A 107 7.55 18.17 -13.36
N ILE A 108 6.64 17.59 -12.57
CA ILE A 108 5.94 16.34 -12.85
C ILE A 108 4.44 16.60 -12.75
N LYS A 109 3.78 16.65 -13.92
CA LYS A 109 2.35 16.95 -14.02
C LYS A 109 1.45 15.87 -13.41
N TYR A 110 1.84 14.61 -13.51
CA TYR A 110 1.05 13.47 -13.05
C TYR A 110 1.76 12.76 -11.90
N SER A 111 1.13 12.77 -10.73
CA SER A 111 1.64 12.10 -9.54
C SER A 111 1.52 10.57 -9.69
N PRO A 112 2.54 9.80 -9.28
CA PRO A 112 2.46 8.34 -9.17
C PRO A 112 1.33 7.85 -8.26
N HIS A 113 1.07 6.55 -8.27
CA HIS A 113 0.09 5.96 -7.36
C HIS A 113 0.68 5.86 -5.94
N PHE A 114 0.07 6.54 -4.97
CA PHE A 114 0.39 6.40 -3.55
C PHE A 114 -0.79 5.73 -2.84
N SER A 115 -0.56 4.57 -2.23
CA SER A 115 -1.64 3.76 -1.68
C SER A 115 -1.19 2.98 -0.45
N THR A 116 -2.15 2.37 0.25
CA THR A 116 -1.84 1.25 1.14
C THR A 116 -1.84 -0.06 0.37
N ILE A 117 -1.37 -1.14 1.02
CA ILE A 117 -1.51 -2.50 0.49
C ILE A 117 -2.99 -2.79 0.19
N HIS A 118 -3.90 -2.45 1.11
CA HIS A 118 -5.34 -2.72 0.96
C HIS A 118 -5.94 -1.91 -0.20
N SER A 119 -5.56 -0.62 -0.34
CA SER A 119 -6.03 0.20 -1.45
C SER A 119 -5.55 -0.32 -2.81
N LEU A 120 -4.33 -0.84 -2.88
CA LEU A 120 -3.81 -1.47 -4.11
C LEU A 120 -4.53 -2.78 -4.42
N CYS A 121 -4.69 -3.67 -3.43
CA CYS A 121 -5.42 -4.92 -3.60
C CYS A 121 -6.87 -4.68 -4.03
N TYR A 122 -7.54 -3.70 -3.43
CA TYR A 122 -8.89 -3.30 -3.83
C TYR A 122 -8.95 -2.83 -5.29
N LEU A 123 -7.99 -2.00 -5.72
CA LEU A 123 -7.91 -1.55 -7.11
C LEU A 123 -7.74 -2.72 -8.08
N ILE A 124 -6.84 -3.66 -7.77
CA ILE A 124 -6.59 -4.86 -8.58
C ILE A 124 -7.86 -5.72 -8.66
N SER A 125 -8.44 -6.07 -7.52
CA SER A 125 -9.64 -6.90 -7.42
C SER A 125 -10.82 -6.27 -8.16
N ARG A 126 -11.10 -4.98 -7.93
CA ARG A 126 -12.18 -4.26 -8.61
C ARG A 126 -11.99 -4.25 -10.12
N THR A 127 -10.76 -4.05 -10.59
CA THR A 127 -10.44 -4.05 -12.02
C THR A 127 -10.70 -5.43 -12.62
N TYR A 128 -10.20 -6.48 -11.97
CA TYR A 128 -10.41 -7.86 -12.40
C TYR A 128 -11.90 -8.23 -12.46
N PHE A 129 -12.67 -7.94 -11.42
CA PHE A 129 -14.09 -8.27 -11.41
C PHE A 129 -14.89 -7.48 -12.44
N LYS A 130 -14.55 -6.21 -12.67
CA LYS A 130 -15.16 -5.41 -13.73
C LYS A 130 -14.87 -6.00 -15.11
N MET A 131 -13.63 -6.43 -15.38
CA MET A 131 -13.24 -7.02 -16.67
C MET A 131 -13.94 -8.36 -16.93
N ASN A 132 -14.26 -9.12 -15.88
CA ASN A 132 -14.87 -10.44 -15.98
C ASN A 132 -16.40 -10.42 -15.71
N ASN A 133 -17.01 -9.24 -15.59
CA ASN A 133 -18.44 -9.09 -15.23
C ASN A 133 -18.86 -9.84 -13.94
N ILE A 134 -17.93 -9.95 -12.99
CA ILE A 134 -18.18 -10.61 -11.70
C ILE A 134 -18.78 -9.57 -10.74
N LYS A 135 -19.98 -9.87 -10.23
CA LYS A 135 -20.60 -9.06 -9.17
C LYS A 135 -19.93 -9.39 -7.84
N TYR A 136 -19.74 -8.36 -7.02
CA TYR A 136 -19.14 -8.49 -5.70
C TYR A 136 -19.78 -7.54 -4.68
N LYS A 137 -19.58 -7.82 -3.40
CA LYS A 137 -19.94 -6.94 -2.28
C LYS A 137 -18.73 -6.72 -1.36
N MET A 138 -18.68 -5.59 -0.66
CA MET A 138 -17.69 -5.33 0.39
C MET A 138 -18.23 -5.82 1.73
N ILE A 139 -17.38 -6.34 2.61
CA ILE A 139 -17.79 -6.83 3.96
C ILE A 139 -16.95 -6.28 5.12
N GLU A 140 -15.95 -5.45 4.83
CA GLU A 140 -15.06 -4.89 5.84
C GLU A 140 -15.65 -3.66 6.55
N ASN A 141 -16.73 -3.09 6.02
CA ASN A 141 -17.42 -1.99 6.69
C ASN A 141 -18.43 -2.55 7.71
N TYR A 142 -18.11 -2.46 9.00
CA TYR A 142 -18.97 -2.95 10.08
C TYR A 142 -20.34 -2.26 10.17
N LYS A 143 -20.51 -1.10 9.52
CA LYS A 143 -21.81 -0.42 9.44
C LYS A 143 -22.71 -0.96 8.33
N ASP A 144 -22.17 -1.77 7.42
CA ASP A 144 -22.97 -2.33 6.33
C ASP A 144 -23.86 -3.47 6.86
N PRO A 145 -25.08 -3.65 6.30
CA PRO A 145 -26.00 -4.74 6.67
C PRO A 145 -25.41 -6.14 6.50
N ILE A 146 -24.37 -6.26 5.67
CA ILE A 146 -23.61 -7.49 5.48
C ILE A 146 -22.16 -7.14 5.81
N ASN A 147 -21.66 -7.69 6.90
CA ASN A 147 -20.27 -7.52 7.31
C ASN A 147 -19.72 -8.83 7.88
N LYS A 148 -18.39 -8.86 8.10
CA LYS A 148 -17.69 -10.04 8.60
C LYS A 148 -18.31 -10.63 9.88
N LYS A 149 -18.66 -9.79 10.86
CA LYS A 149 -19.23 -10.23 12.14
C LYS A 149 -20.58 -10.92 11.92
N ILE A 150 -21.48 -10.32 11.14
CA ILE A 150 -22.80 -10.90 10.82
C ILE A 150 -22.66 -12.25 10.11
N ILE A 151 -21.72 -12.37 9.17
CA ILE A 151 -21.49 -13.63 8.45
C ILE A 151 -21.00 -14.72 9.41
N ILE A 152 -20.04 -14.41 10.29
CA ILE A 152 -19.53 -15.36 11.27
C ILE A 152 -20.66 -15.78 12.24
N SER A 153 -21.43 -14.84 12.77
CA SER A 153 -22.55 -15.14 13.67
C SER A 153 -23.60 -16.06 13.02
N LYS A 154 -23.91 -15.83 11.74
CA LYS A 154 -24.84 -16.68 11.00
C LYS A 154 -24.31 -18.09 10.83
N ILE A 155 -23.04 -18.25 10.43
CA ILE A 155 -22.40 -19.55 10.25
C ILE A 155 -22.32 -20.31 11.57
N TYR A 156 -21.96 -19.60 12.65
CA TYR A 156 -21.91 -20.16 14.00
C TYR A 156 -23.28 -20.70 14.43
N PHE A 157 -24.34 -19.89 14.26
CA PHE A 157 -25.70 -20.31 14.59
C PHE A 157 -26.16 -21.51 13.75
N GLU A 158 -25.86 -21.52 12.45
CA GLU A 158 -26.20 -22.64 11.57
C GLU A 158 -25.50 -23.94 12.00
N HIS A 159 -24.25 -23.86 12.48
CA HIS A 159 -23.44 -24.98 12.94
C HIS A 159 -23.86 -25.47 14.33
N ASN A 160 -23.87 -24.57 15.32
CA ASN A 160 -24.02 -24.90 16.75
C ASN A 160 -25.46 -24.84 17.25
N LYS A 161 -26.39 -24.25 16.47
CA LYS A 161 -27.80 -24.00 16.85
C LYS A 161 -27.97 -23.06 18.05
N GLU A 162 -26.93 -22.29 18.37
CA GLU A 162 -26.90 -21.34 19.48
C GLU A 162 -26.37 -19.98 19.03
N GLN A 163 -26.75 -18.92 19.74
CA GLN A 163 -26.23 -17.59 19.47
C GLN A 163 -24.79 -17.46 19.97
N ILE A 164 -23.93 -16.91 19.13
CA ILE A 164 -22.55 -16.60 19.51
C ILE A 164 -22.53 -15.38 20.44
N SER A 165 -21.73 -15.44 21.50
CA SER A 165 -21.46 -14.27 22.35
C SER A 165 -20.58 -13.24 21.63
N GLU A 166 -20.52 -12.01 22.15
CA GLU A 166 -19.66 -10.96 21.56
C GLU A 166 -18.17 -11.30 21.67
N ASP A 167 -17.75 -11.87 22.80
CA ASP A 167 -16.37 -12.30 23.06
C ASP A 167 -15.94 -13.42 22.12
N GLU A 168 -16.80 -14.43 21.93
CA GLU A 168 -16.56 -15.49 20.96
C GLU A 168 -16.48 -14.93 19.55
N LEU A 169 -17.41 -14.06 19.16
CA LEU A 169 -17.42 -13.46 17.83
C LEU A 169 -16.13 -12.70 17.53
N GLU A 170 -15.59 -11.99 18.51
CA GLU A 170 -14.29 -11.33 18.41
C GLU A 170 -13.15 -12.34 18.31
N LEU A 171 -13.14 -13.39 19.15
CA LEU A 171 -12.17 -14.48 19.09
C LEU A 171 -12.13 -15.11 17.69
N TYR A 172 -13.28 -15.51 17.15
CA TYR A 172 -13.43 -16.09 15.83
C TYR A 172 -12.94 -15.12 14.73
N SER A 173 -13.35 -13.86 14.79
CA SER A 173 -12.91 -12.84 13.84
C SER A 173 -11.39 -12.70 13.84
N ASN A 174 -10.77 -12.64 15.03
CA ASN A 174 -9.34 -12.47 15.20
C ASN A 174 -8.55 -13.70 14.74
N LYS A 175 -8.98 -14.91 15.09
CA LYS A 175 -8.34 -16.16 14.63
C LYS A 175 -8.46 -16.36 13.12
N ILE A 176 -9.61 -15.98 12.51
CA ILE A 176 -9.76 -15.96 11.04
C ILE A 176 -8.81 -14.94 10.40
N SER A 177 -8.71 -13.73 10.95
CA SER A 177 -7.77 -12.71 10.46
C SER A 177 -6.33 -13.19 10.56
N LEU A 178 -5.97 -13.84 11.67
CA LEU A 178 -4.66 -14.42 11.89
C LEU A 178 -4.33 -15.50 10.84
N CYS A 179 -5.25 -16.43 10.59
CA CYS A 179 -5.08 -17.44 9.56
C CYS A 179 -4.83 -16.81 8.18
N LYS A 180 -5.64 -15.82 7.81
CA LYS A 180 -5.52 -15.11 6.52
C LYS A 180 -4.21 -14.35 6.37
N ASN A 181 -3.79 -13.62 7.39
CA ASN A 181 -2.52 -12.87 7.38
C ASN A 181 -1.31 -13.80 7.23
N ASN A 182 -1.47 -15.06 7.63
CA ASN A 182 -0.47 -16.10 7.53
C ASN A 182 -0.64 -17.02 6.31
N PHE A 183 -1.59 -16.72 5.41
CA PHE A 183 -1.94 -17.55 4.25
C PHE A 183 -2.30 -19.01 4.61
N ILE A 184 -2.96 -19.20 5.76
CA ILE A 184 -3.39 -20.52 6.22
C ILE A 184 -4.82 -20.74 5.77
N TYR A 185 -5.01 -21.69 4.85
CA TYR A 185 -6.34 -22.11 4.41
C TYR A 185 -6.97 -23.08 5.43
N PRO A 186 -8.31 -23.23 5.46
CA PRO A 186 -8.98 -24.09 6.44
C PRO A 186 -8.42 -25.51 6.53
N GLN A 187 -8.04 -26.11 5.39
CA GLN A 187 -7.47 -27.45 5.32
C GLN A 187 -6.10 -27.58 6.01
N GLN A 188 -5.38 -26.46 6.16
CA GLN A 188 -4.04 -26.42 6.71
C GLN A 188 -4.03 -26.07 8.21
N VAL A 189 -5.18 -25.71 8.79
CA VAL A 189 -5.25 -25.20 10.16
C VAL A 189 -4.72 -26.23 11.17
N MET A 190 -5.11 -27.50 11.06
CA MET A 190 -4.64 -28.57 11.96
C MET A 190 -3.13 -28.82 11.89
N GLU A 191 -2.56 -28.72 10.69
CA GLU A 191 -1.13 -28.92 10.50
C GLU A 191 -0.35 -27.73 11.09
N LYS A 192 -0.83 -26.51 10.81
CA LYS A 192 -0.13 -25.27 11.20
C LYS A 192 -0.32 -24.92 12.67
N SER A 193 -1.44 -25.28 13.30
CA SER A 193 -1.67 -25.05 14.73
C SER A 193 -0.61 -25.72 15.60
N LYS A 194 -0.12 -26.91 15.19
CA LYS A 194 0.96 -27.63 15.89
C LYS A 194 2.30 -26.89 15.88
N THR A 195 2.49 -25.97 14.93
CA THR A 195 3.78 -25.30 14.69
C THR A 195 3.76 -23.81 15.02
N LYS A 196 2.58 -23.19 15.17
CA LYS A 196 2.43 -21.75 15.40
C LYS A 196 1.72 -21.48 16.72
N ILE A 197 2.43 -20.79 17.62
CA ILE A 197 1.97 -20.55 18.98
C ILE A 197 0.61 -19.82 19.04
N GLU A 198 0.43 -18.82 18.16
CA GLU A 198 -0.78 -18.00 18.10
C GLU A 198 -2.04 -18.76 17.66
N LEU A 199 -1.86 -19.97 17.09
CA LEU A 199 -2.91 -20.88 16.66
C LEU A 199 -3.10 -22.07 17.61
N PHE A 200 -2.44 -22.10 18.77
CA PHE A 200 -2.86 -22.98 19.85
C PHE A 200 -4.23 -22.55 20.36
N ASP A 201 -4.94 -23.52 20.93
CA ASP A 201 -6.26 -23.35 21.56
C ASP A 201 -7.31 -22.75 20.63
N LEU A 202 -7.49 -23.38 19.48
CA LEU A 202 -8.64 -23.09 18.61
C LEU A 202 -9.89 -23.81 19.16
N PRO A 203 -11.06 -23.15 19.13
CA PRO A 203 -12.33 -23.84 19.35
C PRO A 203 -12.44 -25.08 18.47
N THR A 204 -13.09 -26.14 18.98
CA THR A 204 -13.18 -27.44 18.29
C THR A 204 -13.91 -27.33 16.94
N ASP A 205 -14.89 -26.43 16.86
CA ASP A 205 -15.70 -26.09 15.69
C ASP A 205 -15.07 -25.00 14.80
N PHE A 206 -13.90 -24.46 15.16
CA PHE A 206 -13.27 -23.36 14.43
C PHE A 206 -13.00 -23.69 12.96
N ILE A 207 -12.55 -24.91 12.67
CA ILE A 207 -12.20 -25.32 11.30
C ILE A 207 -13.44 -25.35 10.43
N ASP A 208 -14.57 -25.82 10.95
CA ASP A 208 -15.83 -25.90 10.22
C ASP A 208 -16.40 -24.50 9.97
N ILE A 209 -16.39 -23.64 10.99
CA ILE A 209 -16.80 -22.24 10.85
C ILE A 209 -15.90 -21.50 9.85
N TYR A 210 -14.59 -21.66 9.96
CA TYR A 210 -13.65 -21.01 9.03
C TYR A 210 -13.80 -21.55 7.60
N SER A 211 -14.03 -22.85 7.44
CA SER A 211 -14.30 -23.47 6.13
C SER A 211 -15.55 -22.90 5.46
N ASN A 212 -16.65 -22.77 6.21
CA ASN A 212 -17.89 -22.18 5.71
C ASN A 212 -17.74 -20.68 5.43
N TYR A 213 -17.00 -19.97 6.29
CA TYR A 213 -16.69 -18.56 6.08
C TYR A 213 -15.90 -18.39 4.78
N TYR A 214 -14.86 -19.20 4.57
CA TYR A 214 -14.02 -19.17 3.36
C TYR A 214 -14.82 -19.45 2.08
N LYS A 215 -15.76 -20.42 2.10
CA LYS A 215 -16.66 -20.69 0.97
C LYS A 215 -17.56 -19.49 0.64
N THR A 216 -18.08 -18.82 1.67
CA THR A 216 -18.96 -17.65 1.52
C THR A 216 -18.25 -16.46 0.85
N GLN A 217 -16.92 -16.35 1.00
CA GLN A 217 -16.15 -15.24 0.43
C GLN A 217 -15.93 -15.30 -1.08
N LYS A 218 -16.27 -16.40 -1.77
CA LYS A 218 -16.07 -16.53 -3.23
C LYS A 218 -16.75 -15.45 -4.09
N HIS A 219 -17.73 -14.72 -3.54
CA HIS A 219 -18.48 -13.67 -4.22
C HIS A 219 -18.36 -12.29 -3.53
N ILE A 220 -17.34 -12.08 -2.70
CA ILE A 220 -17.21 -10.93 -1.82
C ILE A 220 -15.76 -10.40 -1.83
N ILE A 221 -15.58 -9.08 -1.92
CA ILE A 221 -14.27 -8.43 -1.79
C ILE A 221 -14.04 -8.03 -0.33
N ILE A 222 -12.81 -8.29 0.11
CA ILE A 222 -12.21 -7.82 1.35
C ILE A 222 -11.52 -6.47 1.05
#